data_AF-A0A5S4GQT1-F1
#
_entry.id   AF-A0A5S4GQT1-F1
#
_cell.length_a   1.000
_cell.length_b   1.000
_cell.length_c   1.000
_cell.angle_alpha   90.00
_cell.angle_beta   90.00
_cell.angle_gamma   90.00
#
_symmetry.space_group_name_H-M   'P 1'
#
loop_
_entity.id
_entity.type
_entity.pdbx_description
1 polymer ?
#
loop_
_entity_poly.entity_id
_entity_poly.type
_entity_poly.pdbx_seq_one_letter_code
_entity_poly.pdbx_strand_id
1 'polypeptide(L)'
;MIVYRQKPLTALALALLTVGPVAACGADTENAKVECARTTMGRAKSPCTVTFDREGPSTASVLGRDVELLNTEPARVTLNVAATGITVSLNDREAQEANLNITIESIGKEKVVIRFSEVAV
;
A
#
# COMPACT_ATOMS: atom_id res chain seq x y z
N MET A 1 -52.59 10.53 43.67
CA MET A 1 -52.23 9.13 43.39
C MET A 1 -52.76 8.76 42.02
N ILE A 2 -51.88 8.59 41.01
CA ILE A 2 -52.22 7.96 39.74
C ILE A 2 -51.06 7.02 39.39
N VAL A 3 -51.38 5.73 39.34
CA VAL A 3 -50.49 4.60 39.03
C VAL A 3 -50.25 4.58 37.53
N TYR A 4 -48.98 4.61 37.08
CA TYR A 4 -48.64 4.50 35.65
C TYR A 4 -48.22 3.08 35.31
N ARG A 5 -48.99 2.46 34.41
CA ARG A 5 -48.81 1.10 33.91
C ARG A 5 -47.52 0.92 33.11
N GLN A 6 -46.87 -0.22 33.32
CA GLN A 6 -45.72 -0.73 32.57
C GLN A 6 -46.03 -0.83 31.07
N LYS A 7 -45.21 -0.21 30.22
CA LYS A 7 -45.25 -0.35 28.76
C LYS A 7 -43.85 -0.79 28.29
N PRO A 8 -43.72 -1.88 27.51
CA PRO A 8 -42.41 -2.38 27.09
C PRO A 8 -41.83 -1.45 26.02
N LEU A 9 -40.84 -0.66 26.41
CA LEU A 9 -40.14 0.23 25.49
C LEU A 9 -38.79 -0.36 25.13
N THR A 10 -38.66 -0.54 23.82
CA THR A 10 -37.48 -0.27 23.00
C THR A 10 -36.33 -1.26 23.06
N ALA A 11 -36.38 -2.13 22.04
CA ALA A 11 -35.26 -2.68 21.29
C ALA A 11 -33.93 -1.96 21.54
N LEU A 12 -33.02 -2.69 22.16
CA LEU A 12 -31.60 -2.37 22.27
C LEU A 12 -30.99 -2.45 20.87
N ALA A 13 -30.91 -1.31 20.18
CA ALA A 13 -30.15 -1.20 18.95
C ALA A 13 -28.67 -1.39 19.28
N LEU A 14 -28.16 -2.62 19.12
CA LEU A 14 -26.73 -2.88 19.02
C LEU A 14 -26.23 -2.12 17.78
N ALA A 15 -25.66 -0.95 18.02
CA ALA A 15 -24.82 -0.29 17.03
C ALA A 15 -23.63 -1.21 16.74
N LEU A 16 -23.73 -1.98 15.66
CA LEU A 16 -22.60 -2.59 15.00
C LEU A 16 -21.68 -1.45 14.57
N LEU A 17 -20.72 -1.10 15.42
CA LEU A 17 -19.48 -0.45 15.00
C LEU A 17 -18.74 -1.47 14.12
N THR A 18 -19.13 -1.54 12.86
CA THR A 18 -18.29 -2.06 11.81
C THR A 18 -17.09 -1.13 11.71
N VAL A 19 -16.06 -1.42 12.50
CA VAL A 19 -14.72 -0.88 12.28
C VAL A 19 -14.26 -1.48 10.97
N GLY A 20 -14.66 -0.83 9.87
CA GLY A 20 -14.11 -1.10 8.55
C GLY A 20 -12.59 -0.97 8.64
N PRO A 21 -11.83 -1.77 7.88
CA PRO A 21 -10.39 -1.64 7.88
C PRO A 21 -10.07 -0.26 7.31
N VAL A 22 -9.84 0.70 8.21
CA VAL A 22 -9.15 1.93 7.86
C VAL A 22 -7.83 1.49 7.26
N ALA A 23 -7.67 1.56 5.94
CA ALA A 23 -6.39 1.51 5.27
C ALA A 23 -5.66 2.83 5.59
N ALA A 24 -5.31 3.01 6.87
CA ALA A 24 -4.49 4.12 7.32
C ALA A 24 -3.02 3.82 6.98
N CYS A 25 -2.74 3.85 5.69
CA CYS A 25 -1.44 4.17 5.10
C CYS A 25 -1.79 5.07 3.91
N GLY A 26 -2.32 6.26 4.22
CA GLY A 26 -2.31 7.37 3.27
C GLY A 26 -0.86 7.84 3.17
N ALA A 27 -0.07 7.13 2.38
CA ALA A 27 1.03 7.78 1.70
C ALA A 27 0.35 8.60 0.59
N ASP A 28 0.73 9.87 0.43
CA ASP A 28 0.37 10.66 -0.74
C ASP A 28 0.80 9.86 -1.98
N THR A 29 -0.16 9.20 -2.62
CA THR A 29 0.07 8.31 -3.74
C THR A 29 -0.78 8.77 -4.91
N GLU A 30 -0.12 9.25 -5.95
CA GLU A 30 -0.75 9.61 -7.22
C GLU A 30 -0.65 8.38 -8.13
N ASN A 31 -1.79 7.81 -8.52
CA ASN A 31 -1.88 6.64 -9.42
C ASN A 31 -1.10 5.40 -8.93
N ALA A 32 -0.95 5.25 -7.60
CA ALA A 32 -0.31 4.11 -6.97
C ALA A 32 -1.07 3.67 -5.72
N LYS A 33 -1.05 2.37 -5.41
CA LYS A 33 -1.65 1.79 -4.21
C LYS A 33 -0.57 1.11 -3.39
N VAL A 34 -0.37 1.57 -2.15
CA VAL A 34 0.63 1.01 -1.22
C VAL A 34 -0.07 0.17 -0.14
N GLU A 35 0.29 -1.10 -0.05
CA GLU A 35 -0.23 -2.06 0.93
C GLU A 35 0.94 -2.64 1.74
N CYS A 36 1.17 -2.11 2.93
CA CYS A 36 2.20 -2.60 3.85
C CYS A 36 1.65 -3.61 4.86
N ALA A 37 2.46 -4.63 5.19
CA ALA A 37 2.16 -5.52 6.30
C ALA A 37 2.07 -4.70 7.60
N ARG A 38 0.90 -4.71 8.25
CA ARG A 38 0.71 -4.05 9.54
C ARG A 38 1.37 -4.84 10.65
N THR A 39 2.02 -4.15 11.58
CA THR A 39 2.18 -4.65 12.94
C THR A 39 1.19 -4.00 13.90
N THR A 40 0.89 -4.74 14.96
CA THR A 40 0.22 -4.23 16.16
C THR A 40 0.95 -2.96 16.63
N MET A 41 0.18 -1.90 16.90
CA MET A 41 0.65 -0.51 17.16
C MET A 41 0.84 0.41 15.95
N GLY A 42 0.19 0.13 14.81
CA GLY A 42 -0.06 1.16 13.78
C GLY A 42 1.17 1.64 12.99
N ARG A 43 2.30 0.92 13.07
CA ARG A 43 3.44 1.14 12.17
C ARG A 43 3.39 0.14 11.02
N ALA A 44 3.66 0.64 9.81
CA ALA A 44 3.90 -0.20 8.66
C ALA A 44 5.23 -0.95 8.87
N LYS A 45 5.24 -2.26 8.62
CA LYS A 45 6.44 -3.08 8.59
C LYS A 45 6.66 -3.57 7.16
N SER A 46 7.91 -3.82 6.82
CA SER A 46 8.26 -4.61 5.63
C SER A 46 7.67 -6.03 5.72
N PRO A 47 7.24 -6.63 4.59
CA PRO A 47 7.23 -6.08 3.24
C PRO A 47 6.00 -5.19 2.94
N CYS A 48 6.17 -4.26 2.00
CA CYS A 48 5.13 -3.45 1.39
C CYS A 48 4.92 -3.82 -0.07
N THR A 49 3.70 -4.03 -0.51
CA THR A 49 3.37 -4.21 -1.92
C THR A 49 2.84 -2.90 -2.48
N VAL A 50 3.45 -2.42 -3.55
CA VAL A 50 3.00 -1.23 -4.28
C VAL A 50 2.49 -1.66 -5.64
N THR A 51 1.28 -1.22 -5.96
CA THR A 51 0.70 -1.39 -7.28
C THR A 51 0.68 -0.04 -7.96
N PHE A 52 1.44 0.10 -9.04
CA PHE A 52 1.42 1.29 -9.86
C PHE A 52 0.44 1.08 -11.02
N ASP A 53 -0.42 2.07 -11.26
CA ASP A 53 -1.17 2.13 -12.51
C ASP A 53 -0.23 2.56 -13.63
N ARG A 54 -0.40 1.96 -14.81
CA ARG A 54 0.47 2.20 -15.97
C ARG A 54 0.13 3.52 -16.69
N GLU A 55 -0.99 4.15 -16.32
CA GLU A 55 -1.43 5.41 -16.88
C GLU A 55 -0.79 6.59 -16.13
N GLY A 56 0.32 7.08 -16.68
CA GLY A 56 0.96 8.32 -16.25
C GLY A 56 2.10 8.16 -15.24
N PRO A 57 2.72 9.27 -14.84
CA PRO A 57 3.70 9.28 -13.76
C PRO A 57 3.01 8.91 -12.45
N SER A 58 3.56 7.93 -11.76
CA SER A 58 2.98 7.41 -10.52
C SER A 58 4.01 7.49 -9.41
N THR A 59 3.66 8.16 -8.32
CA THR A 59 4.54 8.40 -7.18
C THR A 59 3.95 7.77 -5.93
N ALA A 60 4.79 7.12 -5.13
CA ALA A 60 4.40 6.47 -3.89
C ALA A 60 5.50 6.59 -2.85
N SER A 61 5.13 6.91 -1.60
CA SER A 61 6.07 6.85 -0.48
C SER A 61 5.95 5.50 0.24
N VAL A 62 7.06 4.75 0.29
CA VAL A 62 7.15 3.39 0.81
C VAL A 62 8.17 3.35 1.93
N LEU A 63 7.74 2.99 3.16
CA LEU A 63 8.62 2.96 4.33
C LEU A 63 9.38 4.28 4.59
N GLY A 64 8.81 5.42 4.17
CA GLY A 64 9.44 6.74 4.28
C GLY A 64 10.48 7.06 3.21
N ARG A 65 10.48 6.31 2.10
CA ARG A 65 11.28 6.57 0.89
C ARG A 65 10.35 6.83 -0.28
N ASP A 66 10.66 7.86 -1.05
CA ASP A 66 9.90 8.17 -2.24
C ASP A 66 10.29 7.24 -3.38
N VAL A 67 9.28 6.68 -4.02
CA VAL A 67 9.40 5.80 -5.17
C VAL A 67 8.53 6.35 -6.28
N GLU A 68 9.14 6.64 -7.42
CA GLU A 68 8.46 7.17 -8.59
C GLU A 68 8.66 6.23 -9.77
N LEU A 69 7.56 5.95 -10.47
CA LEU A 69 7.58 5.16 -11.69
C LEU A 69 7.84 6.08 -12.88
N LEU A 70 9.07 6.03 -13.40
CA LEU A 70 9.48 6.87 -14.53
C LEU A 70 9.03 6.30 -15.87
N ASN A 71 9.15 4.97 -16.03
CA ASN A 71 8.80 4.32 -17.29
C ASN A 71 8.39 2.85 -17.07
N THR A 72 7.39 2.40 -17.83
CA THR A 72 6.94 1.00 -17.84
C THR A 72 7.00 0.43 -19.24
N GLU A 73 7.87 -0.56 -19.43
CA GLU A 73 7.99 -1.34 -20.65
C GLU A 73 7.45 -2.76 -20.43
N PRO A 74 7.09 -3.51 -21.49
CA PRO A 74 6.55 -4.87 -21.34
C PRO A 74 7.50 -5.87 -20.66
N ALA A 75 8.81 -5.60 -20.64
CA ALA A 75 9.82 -6.50 -20.09
C ALA A 75 10.74 -5.86 -19.04
N ARG A 76 10.57 -4.57 -18.74
CA ARG A 76 11.39 -3.84 -17.76
C ARG A 76 10.64 -2.63 -17.21
N VAL A 77 11.03 -2.21 -16.01
CA VAL A 77 10.44 -1.08 -15.31
C VAL A 77 11.55 -0.17 -14.86
N THR A 78 11.41 1.13 -15.07
CA THR A 78 12.34 2.14 -14.58
C THR A 78 11.69 2.87 -13.41
N LEU A 79 12.33 2.77 -12.26
CA LEU A 79 11.87 3.34 -10.99
C LEU A 79 12.91 4.33 -10.51
N ASN A 80 12.47 5.42 -9.92
CA ASN A 80 13.29 6.33 -9.16
C ASN A 80 13.05 6.03 -7.68
N VAL A 81 14.06 5.56 -6.96
CA VAL A 81 13.97 5.17 -5.56
C VAL A 81 14.88 6.08 -4.76
N ALA A 82 14.30 6.90 -3.88
CA ALA A 82 15.03 7.89 -3.08
C ALA A 82 15.96 8.79 -3.93
N ALA A 83 15.45 9.27 -5.08
CA ALA A 83 16.17 10.07 -6.08
C ALA A 83 17.26 9.33 -6.89
N THR A 84 17.35 8.00 -6.78
CA THR A 84 18.19 7.15 -7.63
C THR A 84 17.36 6.41 -8.67
N GLY A 85 17.61 6.67 -9.96
CA GLY A 85 16.97 5.96 -11.07
C GLY A 85 17.58 4.56 -11.29
N ILE A 86 16.76 3.53 -11.18
CA ILE A 86 17.12 2.14 -11.47
C ILE A 86 16.18 1.51 -12.49
N THR A 87 16.70 0.52 -13.21
CA THR A 87 15.92 -0.27 -14.18
C THR A 87 15.95 -1.73 -13.77
N VAL A 88 14.77 -2.29 -13.55
CA VAL A 88 14.60 -3.69 -13.13
C VAL A 88 13.93 -4.45 -14.27
N SER A 89 14.52 -5.57 -14.67
CA SER A 89 14.05 -6.37 -15.81
C SER A 89 13.21 -7.56 -15.35
N LEU A 90 12.38 -8.13 -16.23
CA LEU A 90 11.67 -9.38 -15.90
C LEU A 90 12.60 -10.60 -15.72
N ASN A 91 13.81 -10.53 -16.26
CA ASN A 91 14.84 -11.58 -16.08
C ASN A 91 15.52 -11.45 -14.71
N ASP A 92 15.71 -10.21 -14.27
CA ASP A 92 16.31 -9.84 -12.99
C ASP A 92 15.24 -9.15 -12.14
N ARG A 93 14.30 -9.96 -11.63
CA ARG A 93 13.12 -9.49 -10.90
C ARG A 93 13.44 -8.87 -9.55
N GLU A 94 14.71 -8.87 -9.15
CA GLU A 94 15.18 -8.40 -7.86
C GLU A 94 16.22 -7.30 -8.08
N ALA A 95 16.05 -6.19 -7.38
CA ALA A 95 17.02 -5.12 -7.29
C ALA A 95 17.07 -4.63 -5.84
N GLN A 96 18.14 -3.94 -5.48
CA GLN A 96 18.29 -3.40 -4.13
C GLN A 96 18.80 -1.98 -4.22
N GLU A 97 18.08 -1.04 -3.62
CA GLU A 97 18.46 0.37 -3.56
C GLU A 97 17.96 1.01 -2.28
N ALA A 98 18.72 1.96 -1.73
CA ALA A 98 18.34 2.72 -0.53
C ALA A 98 17.93 1.84 0.69
N ASN A 99 18.55 0.65 0.83
CA ASN A 99 18.21 -0.39 1.83
C ASN A 99 16.80 -0.99 1.66
N LEU A 100 16.24 -0.90 0.46
CA LEU A 100 15.00 -1.56 0.07
C LEU A 100 15.33 -2.64 -0.96
N ASN A 101 14.87 -3.86 -0.68
CA ASN A 101 14.78 -4.94 -1.65
C ASN A 101 13.53 -4.73 -2.50
N ILE A 102 13.70 -4.69 -3.81
CA ILE A 102 12.67 -4.39 -4.80
C ILE A 102 12.47 -5.65 -5.60
N THR A 103 11.27 -6.21 -5.55
CA THR A 103 10.93 -7.45 -6.23
C THR A 103 9.74 -7.22 -7.16
N ILE A 104 9.93 -7.41 -8.46
CA ILE A 104 8.83 -7.37 -9.43
C ILE A 104 8.00 -8.65 -9.27
N GLU A 105 6.78 -8.50 -8.76
CA GLU A 105 5.84 -9.62 -8.67
C GLU A 105 5.16 -9.86 -10.01
N SER A 106 4.69 -8.79 -10.66
CA SER A 106 3.99 -8.88 -11.94
C SER A 106 4.06 -7.57 -12.73
N ILE A 107 4.24 -7.68 -14.04
CA ILE A 107 4.03 -6.59 -15.00
C ILE A 107 2.79 -6.94 -15.81
N GLY A 108 1.65 -6.35 -15.44
CA GLY A 108 0.40 -6.50 -16.15
C GLY A 108 0.29 -5.54 -17.34
N LYS A 109 -0.79 -5.71 -18.11
CA LYS A 109 -1.12 -4.77 -19.20
C LYS A 109 -1.50 -3.40 -18.66
N GLU A 110 -2.19 -3.35 -17.52
CA GLU A 110 -2.76 -2.14 -16.93
C GLU A 110 -2.08 -1.73 -15.61
N LYS A 111 -1.55 -2.70 -14.84
CA LYS A 111 -0.98 -2.46 -13.51
C LYS A 111 0.36 -3.18 -13.35
N VAL A 112 1.27 -2.59 -12.60
CA VAL A 112 2.56 -3.19 -12.22
C VAL A 112 2.57 -3.40 -10.71
N VAL A 113 2.85 -4.62 -10.28
CA VAL A 113 2.89 -5.00 -8.86
C VAL A 113 4.34 -5.23 -8.46
N ILE A 114 4.79 -4.47 -7.47
CA ILE A 114 6.16 -4.47 -6.98
C ILE A 114 6.15 -4.62 -5.47
N ARG A 115 6.89 -5.58 -4.96
CA ARG A 115 7.07 -5.81 -3.53
C ARG A 115 8.37 -5.15 -3.07
N PHE A 116 8.28 -4.33 -2.03
CA PHE A 116 9.38 -3.67 -1.37
C PHE A 116 9.57 -4.28 0.02
N SER A 117 10.80 -4.61 0.38
CA SER A 117 11.13 -5.14 1.70
C SER A 117 12.35 -4.40 2.23
N GLU A 118 12.44 -4.21 3.53
CA GLU A 118 13.63 -3.58 4.13
C GLU A 118 14.76 -4.62 4.18
N VAL A 119 15.97 -4.20 3.82
CA VAL A 119 17.17 -5.04 3.92
C VAL A 119 17.80 -4.75 5.27
N ALA A 120 17.83 -5.76 6.15
CA ALA A 120 18.57 -5.65 7.40
C ALA A 120 20.07 -5.68 7.08
N VAL A 121 20.74 -4.56 7.34
CA VAL A 121 22.21 -4.43 7.28
C VAL A 121 22.80 -4.79 8.64
#